data_AF-A0A1F9LYK1-F1
#
_entry.id   AF-A0A1F9LYK1-F1
#
_cell.length_a   1.000
_cell.length_b   1.000
_cell.length_c   1.000
_cell.angle_alpha   90.00
_cell.angle_beta   90.00
_cell.angle_gamma   90.00
#
_symmetry.space_group_name_H-M   'P 1'
#
loop_
_entity.id
_entity.type
_entity.pdbx_description
1 polymer ?
#
loop_
_entity_poly.entity_id
_entity_poly.type
_entity_poly.pdbx_seq_one_letter_code
_entity_poly.pdbx_strand_id
1 'polypeptide(L)'
;MTQARTKNGLRLLWHATILCGTIFGIWSTAALLSGLAQANWQFSEFLRQYLIAIGVMREFHTFVDFYTHIKGVEYIICLLFLGIFPAFYTLVNNAKQHVEAAS
;
A
#
# COMPACT_ATOMS: atom_id res chain seq x y z
N MET A 1 9.84 -2.73 48.08
CA MET A 1 10.82 -2.81 46.97
C MET A 1 10.17 -3.37 45.70
N THR A 2 9.09 -2.74 45.18
CA THR A 2 8.20 -3.40 44.18
C THR A 2 8.00 -2.60 42.88
N GLN A 3 8.53 -1.38 42.78
CA GLN A 3 8.31 -0.46 41.64
C GLN A 3 9.29 -0.66 40.46
N ALA A 4 10.45 -1.28 40.67
CA ALA A 4 11.48 -1.43 39.62
C ALA A 4 11.21 -2.57 38.61
N ARG A 5 10.41 -3.58 38.97
CA ARG A 5 10.17 -4.77 38.13
C ARG A 5 9.27 -4.47 36.92
N THR A 6 8.34 -3.50 37.05
CA THR A 6 7.31 -3.19 36.05
C THR A 6 7.86 -2.39 34.87
N LYS A 7 8.82 -1.48 35.08
CA LYS A 7 9.44 -0.68 34.02
C LYS A 7 10.23 -1.53 33.02
N ASN A 8 10.85 -2.62 33.51
CA ASN A 8 11.63 -3.54 32.68
C ASN A 8 10.71 -4.45 31.83
N GLY A 9 9.58 -4.89 32.40
CA GLY A 9 8.55 -5.65 31.67
C GLY A 9 7.87 -4.85 30.56
N LEU A 10 7.57 -3.57 30.80
CA LEU A 10 6.96 -2.71 29.78
C LEU A 10 7.90 -2.42 28.60
N ARG A 11 9.19 -2.20 28.87
CA ARG A 11 10.21 -2.06 27.81
C ARG A 11 10.38 -3.36 27.03
N LEU A 12 10.31 -4.52 27.68
CA LEU A 12 10.39 -5.82 27.01
C LEU A 12 9.19 -6.06 26.09
N LEU A 13 7.96 -5.72 26.53
CA LEU A 13 6.76 -5.77 25.70
C LEU A 13 6.84 -4.82 24.48
N TRP A 14 7.41 -3.64 24.65
CA TRP A 14 7.64 -2.69 23.55
C TRP A 14 8.59 -3.24 22.49
N HIS A 15 9.69 -3.89 22.88
CA HIS A 15 10.59 -4.54 21.90
C HIS A 15 9.95 -5.77 21.25
N ALA A 16 9.15 -6.54 22.00
CA ALA A 16 8.46 -7.71 21.48
C ALA A 16 7.43 -7.36 20.39
N THR A 17 6.70 -6.25 20.54
CA THR A 17 5.73 -5.80 19.54
C THR A 17 6.41 -5.31 18.26
N ILE A 18 7.54 -4.61 18.37
CA ILE A 18 8.34 -4.18 17.22
C ILE A 18 8.89 -5.40 16.44
N LEU A 19 9.46 -6.39 17.15
CA LEU A 19 9.99 -7.60 16.52
C LEU A 19 8.90 -8.44 15.86
N CYS A 20 7.74 -8.53 16.50
CA CYS A 20 6.58 -9.20 15.92
C CYS A 20 6.13 -8.50 14.62
N GLY A 21 6.00 -7.18 14.65
CA GLY A 21 5.62 -6.38 13.48
C GLY A 21 6.61 -6.50 12.32
N THR A 22 7.92 -6.52 12.58
CA THR A 22 8.92 -6.66 11.52
C THR A 22 8.89 -8.04 10.88
N ILE A 23 8.70 -9.11 11.67
CA ILE A 23 8.57 -10.47 11.13
C ILE A 23 7.36 -10.58 10.21
N PHE A 24 6.20 -10.09 10.65
CA PHE A 24 4.99 -10.07 9.83
C PHE A 24 5.15 -9.19 8.58
N GLY A 25 5.80 -8.04 8.71
CA GLY A 25 6.08 -7.13 7.60
C GLY A 25 6.99 -7.76 6.54
N ILE A 26 8.07 -8.43 6.96
CA ILE A 26 8.99 -9.14 6.07
C ILE A 26 8.26 -10.28 5.36
N TRP A 27 7.47 -11.07 6.09
CA TRP A 27 6.71 -12.18 5.51
C TRP A 27 5.65 -11.69 4.50
N SER A 28 4.89 -10.65 4.86
CA SER A 28 3.88 -10.07 3.97
C SER A 28 4.51 -9.49 2.70
N THR A 29 5.64 -8.79 2.83
CA THR A 29 6.35 -8.22 1.68
C THR A 29 6.90 -9.33 0.79
N ALA A 30 7.47 -10.38 1.38
CA ALA A 30 7.98 -11.53 0.63
C ALA A 30 6.85 -12.25 -0.15
N ALA A 31 5.71 -12.50 0.49
CA ALA A 31 4.55 -13.13 -0.15
C ALA A 31 4.03 -12.28 -1.33
N LEU A 32 3.94 -10.96 -1.14
CA LEU A 32 3.52 -10.03 -2.18
C LEU A 32 4.50 -10.03 -3.36
N LEU A 33 5.80 -9.91 -3.10
CA LEU A 33 6.84 -9.92 -4.13
C LEU A 33 6.89 -11.24 -4.88
N SER A 34 6.71 -12.37 -4.21
CA SER A 34 6.61 -13.68 -4.87
C SER A 34 5.38 -13.78 -5.78
N GLY A 35 4.24 -13.21 -5.38
CA GLY A 35 3.05 -13.12 -6.23
C GLY A 35 3.27 -12.23 -7.46
N LEU A 36 3.90 -11.06 -7.28
CA LEU A 36 4.26 -10.16 -8.37
C LEU A 36 5.29 -10.77 -9.33
N ALA A 37 6.26 -11.53 -8.80
CA ALA A 37 7.27 -12.20 -9.60
C ALA A 37 6.66 -13.26 -10.53
N GLN A 38 5.66 -14.02 -10.05
CA GLN A 38 4.93 -14.98 -10.88
C GLN A 38 4.12 -14.29 -11.99
N ALA A 39 3.68 -13.06 -11.76
CA ALA A 39 2.92 -12.24 -12.71
C ALA A 39 3.80 -11.33 -13.60
N ASN A 40 5.11 -11.61 -13.76
CA ASN A 40 6.05 -10.78 -14.55
C ASN A 40 6.06 -9.29 -14.17
N TRP A 41 5.88 -8.96 -12.89
CA TRP A 41 5.76 -7.59 -12.38
C TRP A 41 4.58 -6.77 -12.93
N GLN A 42 3.63 -7.42 -13.63
CA GLN A 42 2.42 -6.76 -14.09
C GLN A 42 1.36 -6.76 -12.99
N PHE A 43 1.24 -5.62 -12.29
CA PHE A 43 0.26 -5.44 -11.22
C PHE A 43 -1.17 -5.78 -11.66
N SER A 44 -1.52 -5.48 -12.93
CA SER A 44 -2.84 -5.80 -13.50
C SER A 44 -3.10 -7.30 -13.63
N GLU A 45 -2.11 -8.11 -13.98
CA GLU A 45 -2.28 -9.56 -14.12
C GLU A 45 -2.34 -10.23 -12.75
N PHE A 46 -1.54 -9.75 -11.79
CA PHE A 46 -1.63 -10.18 -10.38
C PHE A 46 -3.02 -9.90 -9.79
N LEU A 47 -3.56 -8.70 -10.04
CA LEU A 47 -4.91 -8.34 -9.61
C LEU A 47 -5.96 -9.20 -10.30
N ARG A 48 -5.82 -9.46 -11.61
CA ARG A 48 -6.71 -10.37 -12.35
C ARG A 48 -6.71 -11.77 -11.77
N GLN A 49 -5.53 -12.37 -11.53
CA GLN A 49 -5.39 -13.67 -10.89
C GLN A 49 -6.02 -13.70 -9.49
N TYR A 50 -5.82 -12.65 -8.71
CA TYR A 50 -6.44 -12.50 -7.39
C TYR A 50 -7.97 -12.43 -7.50
N LEU A 51 -8.52 -11.59 -8.39
CA LEU A 51 -9.97 -11.46 -8.59
C LEU A 51 -10.63 -12.73 -9.13
N ILE A 52 -9.92 -13.51 -9.95
CA ILE A 52 -10.36 -14.84 -10.38
C ILE A 52 -10.36 -15.81 -9.19
N ALA A 53 -9.30 -15.81 -8.37
CA ALA A 53 -9.17 -16.71 -7.22
C ALA A 53 -10.24 -16.46 -6.14
N ILE A 54 -10.66 -15.21 -5.94
CA ILE A 54 -11.77 -14.87 -5.02
C ILE A 54 -13.16 -14.99 -5.68
N GLY A 55 -13.22 -15.41 -6.95
CA GLY A 55 -14.46 -15.69 -7.67
C GLY A 55 -15.23 -14.45 -8.16
N VAL A 56 -14.60 -13.27 -8.18
CA VAL A 56 -15.23 -12.01 -8.59
C VAL A 56 -15.18 -11.81 -10.12
N MET A 57 -14.18 -12.37 -10.81
CA MET A 57 -14.05 -12.26 -12.28
C MET A 57 -14.08 -13.64 -12.95
N ARG A 58 -14.85 -13.78 -14.05
CA ARG A 58 -14.79 -14.91 -15.00
C ARG A 58 -13.97 -14.50 -16.23
N GLU A 59 -13.37 -15.47 -16.92
CA GLU A 59 -12.52 -15.24 -18.10
C GLU A 59 -13.24 -14.42 -19.20
N PHE A 60 -12.60 -13.33 -19.63
CA PHE A 60 -13.14 -12.35 -20.56
C PHE A 60 -13.19 -12.87 -22.01
N HIS A 61 -14.33 -12.73 -22.69
CA HIS A 61 -14.48 -13.17 -24.08
C HIS A 61 -15.14 -12.15 -25.06
N THR A 62 -15.38 -10.88 -24.69
CA THR A 62 -16.06 -9.91 -25.59
C THR A 62 -15.56 -8.45 -25.52
N PHE A 63 -15.65 -7.72 -26.64
CA PHE A 63 -15.25 -6.29 -26.80
C PHE A 63 -15.93 -5.30 -25.83
N VAL A 64 -17.08 -5.65 -25.25
CA VAL A 64 -17.79 -4.83 -24.25
C VAL A 64 -17.03 -4.77 -22.91
N ASP A 65 -16.28 -5.81 -22.53
CA ASP A 65 -15.43 -5.78 -21.33
C ASP A 65 -14.26 -4.81 -21.48
N PHE A 66 -13.65 -4.73 -22.66
CA PHE A 66 -12.58 -3.79 -22.95
C PHE A 66 -13.02 -2.33 -22.76
N TYR A 67 -14.23 -1.99 -23.19
CA TYR A 67 -14.74 -0.61 -23.08
C TYR A 67 -15.05 -0.22 -21.63
N THR A 68 -15.56 -1.17 -20.84
CA THR A 68 -15.83 -0.98 -19.41
C THR A 68 -14.53 -0.85 -18.62
N HIS A 69 -13.48 -1.57 -19.01
CA HIS A 69 -12.17 -1.52 -18.38
C HIS A 69 -11.43 -0.21 -18.66
N ILE A 70 -11.47 0.31 -19.91
CA ILE A 70 -10.91 1.62 -20.26
C ILE A 70 -11.57 2.73 -19.43
N LYS A 71 -12.90 2.66 -19.28
CA LYS A 71 -13.65 3.64 -18.48
C LYS A 71 -13.39 3.48 -16.97
N GLY A 72 -13.23 2.25 -16.50
CA GLY A 72 -12.83 1.96 -15.13
C GLY A 72 -11.44 2.53 -14.79
N VAL A 73 -10.49 2.43 -15.73
CA VAL A 73 -9.14 3.00 -15.60
C VAL A 73 -9.20 4.52 -15.50
N GLU A 74 -10.07 5.19 -16.27
CA GLU A 74 -10.27 6.64 -16.15
C GLU A 74 -10.70 7.05 -14.73
N TYR A 75 -11.66 6.35 -14.12
CA TYR A 75 -12.09 6.63 -12.76
C TYR A 75 -10.98 6.40 -11.71
N ILE A 76 -10.17 5.36 -11.89
CA ILE A 76 -9.04 5.07 -11.00
C ILE A 76 -7.98 6.19 -11.10
N ILE A 77 -7.67 6.64 -12.32
CA ILE A 77 -6.72 7.74 -12.55
C ILE A 77 -7.28 9.04 -11.95
N CYS A 78 -8.57 9.33 -12.10
CA CYS A 78 -9.20 10.50 -11.48
C CYS A 78 -9.10 10.47 -9.95
N LEU A 79 -9.34 9.33 -9.30
CA LEU A 79 -9.21 9.19 -7.85
C LEU A 79 -7.76 9.31 -7.38
N LEU A 80 -6.81 8.72 -8.11
CA LEU A 80 -5.38 8.89 -7.87
C LEU A 80 -4.98 10.36 -7.97
N PHE A 81 -5.43 11.08 -9.01
CA PHE A 81 -5.13 12.49 -9.17
C PHE A 81 -5.73 13.32 -8.04
N LEU A 82 -6.98 13.05 -7.65
CA LEU A 82 -7.65 13.75 -6.55
C LEU A 82 -7.00 13.51 -5.18
N GLY A 83 -6.38 12.34 -4.95
CA GLY A 83 -5.65 12.06 -3.71
C GLY A 83 -4.19 12.55 -3.73
N ILE A 84 -3.48 12.35 -4.84
CA ILE A 84 -2.07 12.73 -5.00
C ILE A 84 -1.92 14.25 -5.08
N PHE A 85 -2.86 14.95 -5.74
CA PHE A 85 -2.79 16.40 -5.90
C PHE A 85 -2.80 17.19 -4.58
N PRO A 86 -3.71 16.97 -3.61
CA PRO A 86 -3.66 17.66 -2.33
C PRO A 86 -2.42 17.26 -1.51
N ALA A 87 -1.97 16.00 -1.58
CA ALA A 87 -0.74 15.57 -0.92
C ALA A 87 0.49 16.31 -1.48
N PHE A 88 0.58 16.41 -2.82
CA PHE A 88 1.61 17.16 -3.51
C PHE A 88 1.54 18.66 -3.21
N TYR A 89 0.36 19.25 -3.21
CA TYR A 89 0.15 20.66 -2.86
C TYR A 89 0.62 20.96 -1.44
N THR A 90 0.29 20.09 -0.48
CA THR A 90 0.73 20.21 0.91
C THR A 90 2.26 20.12 1.01
N LEU A 91 2.89 19.23 0.25
CA LEU A 91 4.35 19.09 0.19
C LEU A 91 5.02 20.39 -0.31
N VAL A 92 4.55 20.93 -1.43
CA VAL A 92 5.10 22.16 -2.02
C VAL A 92 4.87 23.36 -1.11
N ASN A 93 3.69 23.48 -0.50
CA ASN A 93 3.39 24.58 0.40
C ASN A 93 4.29 24.57 1.64
N ASN A 94 4.52 23.40 2.25
CA ASN A 94 5.47 23.26 3.34
C ASN A 94 6.91 23.55 2.90
N ALA A 95 7.32 23.09 1.71
CA ALA A 95 8.64 23.40 1.17
C ALA A 95 8.84 24.91 0.97
N LYS A 96 7.81 25.64 0.50
CA LYS A 96 7.85 27.09 0.33
C LYS A 96 8.01 27.82 1.67
N GLN A 97 7.27 27.42 2.70
CA GLN A 97 7.39 28.00 4.05
C GLN A 97 8.78 27.79 4.65
N HIS A 98 9.41 26.64 4.41
CA HIS A 98 10.77 26.37 4.87
C HIS A 98 11.84 27.22 4.16
N VAL A 99 11.63 27.58 2.89
CA VAL A 99 12.55 28.44 2.14
C VAL A 99 12.41 29.90 2.57
N GLU A 100 11.19 30.39 2.81
CA GLU A 100 10.90 31.77 3.22
C GLU A 100 11.29 32.06 4.69
N ALA A 101 11.32 31.03 5.54
CA ALA A 101 11.85 31.13 6.91
C ALA A 101 13.39 31.08 6.99
N ALA A 102 14.07 30.74 5.90
CA ALA A 102 15.53 30.64 5.80
C ALA A 102 16.18 31.83 5.04
N SER A 103 15.37 32.73 4.47
CA SER A 103 15.77 34.01 3.85
C SER A 103 15.52 35.19 4.77
#